data_AF-A0A3E4R7V1-F1
#
_entry.id   AF-A0A3E4R7V1-F1
#
_cell.length_a   1.000
_cell.length_b   1.000
_cell.length_c   1.000
_cell.angle_alpha   90.00
_cell.angle_beta   90.00
_cell.angle_gamma   90.00
#
_symmetry.space_group_name_H-M   'P 1'
#
loop_
_entity.id
_entity.type
_entity.pdbx_description
1 polymer ?
#
loop_
_entity_poly.entity_id
_entity_poly.type
_entity_poly.pdbx_seq_one_letter_code
_entity_poly.pdbx_strand_id
1 'polypeptide(L)'
;MENCRNIFNISARHGWSVSMEDMDGIRFLNFKRKTSSGVTFCFTIEAGDGTAGCIAKEIFSFVSAAVPEQCAREWMIQSGAMEPSEFLQAVADMEDVSLKARLLALELAAMNVKCNLLDTIPWDRLN
;
A
#
# COMPACT_ATOMS: atom_id res chain seq x y z
N MET A 1 -5.12 -25.49 6.10
CA MET A 1 -4.20 -24.43 5.62
C MET A 1 -5.03 -23.22 5.20
N GLU A 2 -5.58 -22.48 6.15
CA GLU A 2 -6.58 -21.43 5.87
C GLU A 2 -6.12 -20.02 6.32
N ASN A 3 -5.00 -19.93 7.05
CA ASN A 3 -4.43 -18.67 7.56
C ASN A 3 -3.60 -17.85 6.55
N CYS A 4 -3.50 -18.27 5.29
CA CYS A 4 -2.63 -17.63 4.29
C CYS A 4 -3.33 -16.56 3.41
N ARG A 5 -4.61 -16.23 3.68
CA ARG A 5 -5.44 -15.30 2.88
C ARG A 5 -5.93 -14.07 3.66
N ASN A 6 -5.12 -13.58 4.58
CA ASN A 6 -5.37 -12.32 5.27
C ASN A 6 -4.54 -11.21 4.59
N ILE A 7 -5.11 -9.99 4.50
CA ILE A 7 -4.46 -8.81 3.90
C ILE A 7 -3.05 -8.56 4.46
N PHE A 8 -2.81 -8.68 5.77
CA PHE A 8 -1.50 -8.53 6.40
C PHE A 8 -0.47 -9.49 5.80
N ASN A 9 -0.82 -10.77 5.66
CA ASN A 9 0.10 -11.80 5.15
C ASN A 9 0.39 -11.62 3.66
N ILE A 10 -0.62 -11.24 2.88
CA ILE A 10 -0.46 -10.99 1.44
C ILE A 10 0.42 -9.75 1.24
N SER A 11 0.11 -8.66 1.94
CA SER A 11 0.89 -7.41 1.89
C SER A 11 2.34 -7.60 2.33
N ALA A 12 2.60 -8.40 3.37
CA ALA A 12 3.95 -8.68 3.84
C ALA A 12 4.83 -9.36 2.77
N ARG A 13 4.27 -10.23 1.92
CA ARG A 13 5.02 -10.86 0.80
C ARG A 13 5.53 -9.83 -0.21
N HIS A 14 4.82 -8.71 -0.34
CA HIS A 14 5.19 -7.60 -1.21
C HIS A 14 6.01 -6.54 -0.48
N GLY A 15 6.39 -6.77 0.78
CA GLY A 15 7.20 -5.88 1.61
C GLY A 15 6.42 -4.72 2.23
N TRP A 16 5.11 -4.88 2.40
CA TRP A 16 4.26 -3.91 3.07
C TRP A 16 3.91 -4.37 4.49
N SER A 17 4.09 -3.47 5.46
CA SER A 17 3.42 -3.57 6.74
C SER A 17 2.06 -2.89 6.60
N VAL A 18 1.02 -3.49 7.18
CA VAL A 18 -0.34 -2.93 7.15
C VAL A 18 -0.83 -2.76 8.58
N SER A 19 -1.38 -1.59 8.87
CA SER A 19 -2.25 -1.36 10.01
C SER A 19 -3.63 -0.95 9.50
N MET A 20 -4.60 -0.92 10.40
CA MET A 20 -5.96 -0.61 10.02
C MET A 20 -6.60 0.24 11.12
N GLU A 21 -7.40 1.20 10.70
CA GLU A 21 -8.09 2.16 11.55
C GLU A 21 -9.58 2.12 11.24
N ASP A 22 -10.42 2.17 12.27
CA ASP A 22 -11.86 2.36 12.14
C ASP A 22 -12.20 3.76 12.64
N MET A 23 -12.78 4.57 11.75
CA MET A 23 -13.20 5.93 12.05
C MET A 23 -14.66 6.07 11.62
N ASP A 24 -15.54 6.22 12.61
CA ASP A 24 -16.99 6.39 12.41
C ASP A 24 -17.62 5.29 11.53
N GLY A 25 -17.13 4.04 11.64
CA GLY A 25 -17.61 2.89 10.86
C GLY A 25 -17.01 2.79 9.45
N ILE A 26 -16.11 3.69 9.09
CA ILE A 26 -15.30 3.61 7.87
C ILE A 26 -13.94 3.01 8.22
N ARG A 27 -13.58 1.94 7.52
CA ARG A 27 -12.33 1.20 7.75
C ARG A 27 -11.27 1.66 6.77
N PHE A 28 -10.12 2.05 7.28
CA PHE A 28 -8.95 2.46 6.53
C PHE A 28 -7.83 1.44 6.67
N LEU A 29 -7.14 1.16 5.57
CA LEU A 29 -5.93 0.33 5.55
C LEU A 29 -4.72 1.23 5.30
N ASN A 30 -3.78 1.21 6.24
CA ASN A 30 -2.57 2.00 6.23
C ASN A 30 -1.39 1.11 5.83
N PHE A 31 -0.88 1.32 4.62
CA PHE A 31 0.25 0.57 4.07
C PHE A 31 1.54 1.33 4.32
N LYS A 32 2.57 0.63 4.81
CA LYS A 32 3.88 1.20 5.12
C LYS A 32 5.00 0.33 4.56
N ARG A 33 6.00 0.95 3.93
CA ARG A 33 7.20 0.29 3.40
C ARG A 33 8.42 1.16 3.65
N LYS A 34 9.58 0.55 3.89
CA LYS A 34 10.88 1.24 3.87
C LYS A 34 11.49 1.11 2.47
N THR A 35 11.84 2.23 1.85
CA THR A 35 12.45 2.29 0.52
C THR A 35 13.94 1.96 0.58
N SER A 36 14.59 1.87 -0.59
CA SER A 36 16.01 1.53 -0.68
C SER A 36 16.93 2.61 -0.12
N SER A 37 16.53 3.89 -0.21
CA SER A 37 17.20 5.00 0.48
C SER A 37 17.00 5.01 1.99
N GLY A 38 16.14 4.14 2.51
CA GLY A 38 15.81 4.04 3.93
C GLY A 38 14.68 4.96 4.38
N VAL A 39 14.08 5.73 3.48
CA VAL A 39 12.90 6.55 3.78
C VAL A 39 11.66 5.66 3.92
N THR A 40 10.77 6.03 4.83
CA THR A 40 9.48 5.36 4.96
C THR A 40 8.48 5.96 3.99
N PHE A 41 7.87 5.12 3.16
CA PHE A 41 6.71 5.46 2.38
C PHE A 41 5.44 4.90 3.03
N CYS A 42 4.36 5.67 3.02
CA CYS A 42 3.05 5.19 3.42
C CYS A 42 1.95 5.71 2.51
N PHE A 43 0.91 4.90 2.33
CA PHE A 43 -0.34 5.32 1.71
C PHE A 43 -1.52 4.66 2.42
N THR A 44 -2.67 5.34 2.36
CA THR A 44 -3.90 4.91 3.01
C THR A 44 -4.98 4.74 1.96
N ILE A 45 -5.77 3.69 2.09
CA ILE A 45 -6.99 3.50 1.30
C ILE A 45 -8.17 3.29 2.22
N GLU A 46 -9.35 3.66 1.75
CA GLU A 46 -10.60 3.19 2.33
C GLU A 46 -10.81 1.72 1.92
N ALA A 47 -11.10 0.84 2.87
CA ALA A 47 -11.26 -0.58 2.61
C ALA A 47 -12.63 -0.93 1.99
N GLY A 48 -13.59 0.01 2.01
CA GLY A 48 -14.95 -0.19 1.53
C GLY A 48 -15.63 -1.39 2.19
N ASP A 49 -16.13 -2.31 1.36
CA ASP A 49 -16.74 -3.56 1.82
C ASP A 49 -15.73 -4.60 2.36
N GLY A 50 -14.42 -4.30 2.29
CA GLY A 50 -13.34 -5.17 2.76
C GLY A 50 -12.98 -6.30 1.80
N THR A 51 -13.61 -6.34 0.62
CA THR A 51 -13.33 -7.37 -0.37
C THR A 51 -11.98 -7.18 -1.04
N ALA A 52 -11.34 -8.29 -1.41
CA ALA A 52 -10.08 -8.26 -2.16
C ALA A 52 -10.20 -7.43 -3.45
N GLY A 53 -11.36 -7.48 -4.11
CA GLY A 53 -11.66 -6.68 -5.29
C GLY A 53 -11.69 -5.17 -5.03
N CYS A 54 -12.38 -4.73 -3.97
CA CYS A 54 -12.45 -3.32 -3.62
C CYS A 54 -11.06 -2.78 -3.25
N ILE A 55 -10.33 -3.52 -2.40
CA ILE A 55 -8.98 -3.15 -1.98
C ILE A 55 -8.02 -3.08 -3.19
N ALA A 56 -8.07 -4.07 -4.09
CA ALA A 56 -7.24 -4.06 -5.30
C ALA A 56 -7.53 -2.83 -6.18
N LYS A 57 -8.80 -2.47 -6.34
CA LYS A 57 -9.22 -1.30 -7.13
C LYS A 57 -8.64 -0.01 -6.56
N GLU A 58 -8.71 0.19 -5.25
CA GLU A 58 -8.16 1.40 -4.61
C GLU A 58 -6.64 1.46 -4.76
N ILE A 59 -5.93 0.33 -4.60
CA ILE A 59 -4.48 0.30 -4.83
C ILE A 59 -4.13 0.59 -6.30
N PHE A 60 -4.90 0.05 -7.26
CA PHE A 60 -4.70 0.38 -8.68
C PHE A 60 -4.94 1.85 -8.99
N SER A 61 -5.95 2.47 -8.35
CA SER A 61 -6.23 3.90 -8.45
C SER A 61 -5.02 4.72 -7.99
N PHE A 62 -4.48 4.41 -6.80
CA PHE A 62 -3.27 5.02 -6.28
C PHE A 62 -2.06 4.86 -7.23
N VAL A 63 -1.76 3.64 -7.67
CA VAL A 63 -0.62 3.35 -8.56
C VAL A 63 -0.73 4.09 -9.89
N SER A 64 -1.96 4.26 -10.40
CA SER A 64 -2.19 4.96 -11.68
C SER A 64 -2.03 6.48 -11.56
N ALA A 65 -2.30 7.03 -10.37
CA ALA A 65 -2.12 8.45 -10.07
C ALA A 65 -0.67 8.80 -9.68
N ALA A 66 0.04 7.88 -9.03
CA ALA A 66 1.40 8.09 -8.53
C ALA A 66 2.45 7.96 -9.65
N VAL A 67 2.70 9.04 -10.40
CA VAL A 67 3.77 9.12 -11.40
C VAL A 67 5.11 9.31 -10.68
N PRO A 68 6.06 8.34 -10.72
CA PRO A 68 7.25 8.35 -9.86
C PRO A 68 8.08 9.62 -9.93
N GLU A 69 8.36 10.12 -11.13
CA GLU A 69 9.12 11.35 -11.29
C GLU A 69 8.41 12.60 -10.73
N GLN A 70 7.09 12.67 -10.91
CA GLN A 70 6.31 13.80 -10.39
C GLN A 70 6.29 13.77 -8.86
N CYS A 71 6.04 12.60 -8.27
CA CYS A 71 6.06 12.43 -6.83
C CYS A 71 7.45 12.74 -6.24
N ALA A 72 8.53 12.27 -6.89
CA ALA A 72 9.89 12.57 -6.46
C ALA A 72 10.20 14.07 -6.52
N ARG A 73 9.78 14.77 -7.59
CA ARG A 73 9.93 16.23 -7.71
C ARG A 73 9.17 16.98 -6.62
N GLU A 74 7.90 16.64 -6.40
CA GLU A 74 7.07 17.26 -5.37
C GLU A 74 7.67 17.05 -3.97
N TRP A 75 8.16 15.85 -3.69
CA TRP A 75 8.81 15.55 -2.42
C TRP A 75 10.12 16.33 -2.23
N MET A 76 10.94 16.49 -3.28
CA MET A 76 12.15 17.31 -3.20
C MET A 76 11.85 18.78 -2.94
N ILE A 77 10.83 19.34 -3.60
CA ILE A 77 10.38 20.71 -3.36
C ILE A 77 9.96 20.89 -1.89
N GLN A 78 9.25 19.92 -1.32
CA GLN A 78 8.77 19.99 0.06
C GLN A 78 9.87 19.75 1.11
N SER A 79 10.86 18.92 0.79
CA SER A 79 11.95 18.56 1.71
C SER A 79 13.17 19.49 1.64
N GLY A 80 13.30 20.28 0.57
CA GLY A 80 14.45 21.15 0.34
C GLY A 80 15.72 20.42 -0.13
N ALA A 81 15.62 19.13 -0.46
CA ALA A 81 16.69 18.36 -1.10
C ALA A 81 16.88 18.85 -2.54
N MET A 82 18.13 19.08 -2.96
CA MET A 82 18.41 19.75 -4.25
C MET A 82 19.51 19.08 -5.09
N GLU A 83 20.13 17.98 -4.64
CA GLU A 83 21.17 17.33 -5.43
C GLU A 83 20.59 16.39 -6.51
N PRO A 84 21.12 16.39 -7.75
CA PRO A 84 20.63 15.52 -8.81
C PRO A 84 20.65 14.02 -8.48
N SER A 85 21.62 13.57 -7.68
CA SER A 85 21.70 12.19 -7.22
C SER A 85 20.57 11.82 -6.25
N GLU A 86 20.17 12.76 -5.39
CA GLU A 86 19.03 12.59 -4.47
C GLU A 86 17.73 12.48 -5.26
N PHE A 87 17.58 13.27 -6.33
CA PHE A 87 16.42 13.17 -7.22
C PHE A 87 16.33 11.79 -7.87
N LEU A 88 17.41 11.32 -8.49
CA LEU A 88 17.43 10.01 -9.15
C LEU A 88 17.12 8.87 -8.16
N GLN A 89 17.64 8.97 -6.94
CA GLN A 89 17.34 7.99 -5.89
C GLN A 89 15.87 8.05 -5.44
N ALA A 90 15.27 9.24 -5.33
CA ALA A 90 13.86 9.40 -5.00
C ALA A 90 12.96 8.85 -6.11
N VAL A 91 13.32 9.04 -7.39
CA VAL A 91 12.61 8.44 -8.53
C VAL A 91 12.66 6.91 -8.44
N ALA A 92 13.84 6.34 -8.24
CA ALA A 92 14.01 4.89 -8.13
C ALA A 92 13.20 4.29 -6.95
N ASP A 93 13.16 4.99 -5.82
CA ASP A 93 12.34 4.59 -4.68
C ASP A 93 10.84 4.61 -5.00
N MET A 94 10.35 5.64 -5.69
CA MET A 94 8.94 5.74 -6.08
C MET A 94 8.56 4.71 -7.16
N GLU A 95 9.49 4.35 -8.05
CA GLU A 95 9.30 3.25 -9.01
C GLU A 95 9.15 1.89 -8.31
N ASP A 96 10.01 1.58 -7.32
CA ASP A 96 9.87 0.35 -6.52
C ASP A 96 8.57 0.35 -5.73
N VAL A 97 8.19 1.47 -5.10
CA VAL A 97 6.91 1.63 -4.41
C VAL A 97 5.73 1.32 -5.34
N SER A 98 5.72 1.92 -6.52
CA SER A 98 4.66 1.73 -7.52
C SER A 98 4.58 0.27 -8.00
N LEU A 99 5.74 -0.34 -8.28
CA LEU A 99 5.82 -1.75 -8.66
C LEU A 99 5.27 -2.68 -7.57
N LYS A 100 5.68 -2.46 -6.31
CA LYS A 100 5.29 -3.31 -5.18
C LYS A 100 3.83 -3.14 -4.79
N ALA A 101 3.27 -1.94 -4.93
CA ALA A 101 1.83 -1.72 -4.80
C ALA A 101 1.06 -2.40 -5.93
N ARG A 102 1.54 -2.32 -7.19
CA ARG A 102 0.91 -2.98 -8.33
C ARG A 102 0.90 -4.50 -8.22
N LEU A 103 2.00 -5.11 -7.77
CA LEU A 103 2.08 -6.57 -7.57
C LEU A 103 1.11 -7.05 -6.49
N LEU A 104 0.98 -6.29 -5.39
CA LEU A 104 -0.03 -6.54 -4.37
C LEU A 104 -1.45 -6.45 -4.95
N ALA A 105 -1.77 -5.40 -5.69
CA ALA A 105 -3.08 -5.23 -6.32
C ALA A 105 -3.42 -6.37 -7.29
N LEU A 106 -2.44 -6.85 -8.07
CA LEU A 106 -2.60 -7.99 -8.97
C LEU A 106 -2.88 -9.29 -8.21
N GLU A 107 -2.16 -9.58 -7.12
CA GLU A 107 -2.43 -10.78 -6.30
C GLU A 107 -3.82 -10.72 -5.68
N LEU A 108 -4.23 -9.56 -5.15
CA LEU A 108 -5.57 -9.34 -4.59
C LEU A 108 -6.66 -9.50 -5.66
N ALA A 109 -6.46 -8.95 -6.86
CA ALA A 109 -7.39 -9.08 -7.97
C ALA A 109 -7.52 -10.51 -8.50
N ALA A 110 -6.46 -11.32 -8.38
CA ALA A 110 -6.46 -12.74 -8.74
C ALA A 110 -7.17 -13.63 -7.69
N MET A 111 -7.47 -13.10 -6.50
CA MET A 111 -8.30 -13.80 -5.53
C MET A 111 -9.76 -13.82 -5.99
N ASN A 112 -10.60 -14.63 -5.31
CA ASN A 112 -12.03 -14.47 -5.47
C ASN A 112 -12.39 -13.03 -5.05
N VAL A 113 -12.88 -12.24 -6.00
CA VAL A 113 -13.18 -10.80 -5.82
C VAL A 113 -14.12 -10.56 -4.64
N LYS A 114 -14.99 -11.53 -4.30
CA LYS A 114 -15.91 -11.47 -3.15
C LYS A 114 -15.31 -11.94 -1.82
N CYS A 115 -14.04 -12.34 -1.80
CA CYS A 115 -13.35 -12.74 -0.59
C CYS A 115 -13.17 -11.52 0.29
N ASN A 116 -13.87 -11.47 1.42
CA ASN A 116 -13.69 -10.44 2.42
C ASN A 116 -12.41 -10.74 3.22
N LEU A 117 -11.44 -9.83 3.12
CA LEU A 117 -10.13 -10.00 3.78
C LEU A 117 -10.17 -9.54 5.24
N LEU A 118 -11.15 -8.71 5.59
CA LEU A 118 -11.30 -8.17 6.94
C LEU A 118 -12.03 -9.13 7.88
N ASP A 119 -12.88 -10.02 7.35
CA ASP A 119 -13.55 -11.06 8.15
C ASP A 119 -12.57 -12.12 8.69
N THR A 120 -11.36 -12.20 8.12
CA THR A 120 -10.31 -13.12 8.56
C THR A 120 -9.46 -12.56 9.70
N ILE A 121 -9.74 -11.32 10.14
CA ILE A 121 -9.01 -10.66 11.22
C ILE A 121 -9.73 -10.97 12.54
N PRO A 122 -9.07 -11.59 13.54
CA PRO A 122 -9.65 -11.78 14.86
C PRO A 122 -9.65 -10.44 15.62
N TRP A 123 -10.70 -9.66 15.40
CA TRP A 123 -10.93 -8.34 15.99
C TRP A 123 -10.88 -8.32 17.51
N ASP A 124 -11.27 -9.44 18.13
CA ASP A 124 -11.26 -9.68 19.57
C ASP A 124 -9.85 -9.73 20.19
N ARG A 125 -8.81 -9.83 19.36
CA ARG A 125 -7.41 -9.99 19.80
C ARG A 125 -6.51 -8.80 19.53
N LEU A 126 -7.06 -7.69 19.02
CA LEU A 126 -6.32 -6.48 18.67
C LEU A 126 -6.47 -5.36 19.73
N ASN A 127 -7.14 -5.64 20.85
CA ASN A 127 -7.26 -4.75 22.02
C ASN A 127 -6.35 -5.22 23.16
#